data_AF-A0A2T5F0U4-F1
#
_entry.id   AF-A0A2T5F0U4-F1
#
_cell.length_a   1.000
_cell.length_b   1.000
_cell.length_c   1.000
_cell.angle_alpha   90.00
_cell.angle_beta   90.00
_cell.angle_gamma   90.00
#
_symmetry.space_group_name_H-M   'P 1'
#
loop_
_entity.id
_entity.type
_entity.pdbx_description
1 polymer ?
#
loop_
_entity_poly.entity_id
_entity_poly.type
_entity_poly.pdbx_seq_one_letter_code
_entity_poly.pdbx_strand_id
1 'polypeptide(L)'
;MKKQKTETLIENVTDSINHLLTSKANNFKSVPYQGSKAKLLTFLEDSLDHYLKSIGQKEELKTFFDAFSGSGQVAYHFKNKFELITNDKQAFTKVINDTYLSSSSDPKRIESLVNELNNLSPLYFYKTDGWFTQTYSQDFLDGTSIALDGSRKIWLSKNAKKIDMIRTRIDEMLECEEIDQDEKNILLTSLLRASNLVANTVGHQNSYLRNWSDKSQKNLVLLVPDFQHNKLNHKNLCGDIFDILNKVSSDIAYFDPPYGSNNKKGAGFSYSAYYHLNNTIVLNNRPELFGKANRPLITKAAKGAIEKNKKDIVLPQFVELVKRSKSSIVCFSYSTQGLLTPTDFKEVFRLGGCDMDTFKVYYTNHRKNKQSQTALKNGDSIARENHDHELYELFIIARKSNIKLVEEQETTETNFEIDMSDHSITDKSYSIHYDKIKHSIAA
;
A
#
# COMPACT_ATOMS: atom_id res chain seq x y z
N MET A 1 29.28 38.84 2.92
CA MET A 1 27.80 38.93 2.97
C MET A 1 27.09 38.73 1.64
N LYS A 2 27.48 39.36 0.51
CA LYS A 2 26.79 39.15 -0.78
C LYS A 2 26.98 37.74 -1.37
N LYS A 3 28.21 37.21 -1.36
CA LYS A 3 28.53 35.89 -1.95
C LYS A 3 27.79 34.72 -1.28
N GLN A 4 27.72 34.74 0.05
CA GLN A 4 27.03 33.74 0.87
C GLN A 4 25.51 33.77 0.64
N LYS A 5 24.90 34.95 0.45
CA LYS A 5 23.48 35.07 0.08
C LYS A 5 23.20 34.50 -1.31
N THR A 6 24.12 34.67 -2.27
CA THR A 6 23.96 34.14 -3.63
C THR A 6 24.09 32.63 -3.68
N GLU A 7 25.03 32.04 -2.93
CA GLU A 7 25.21 30.59 -2.81
C GLU A 7 23.97 29.92 -2.18
N THR A 8 23.43 30.48 -1.09
CA THR A 8 22.19 29.99 -0.48
C THR A 8 20.97 30.16 -1.40
N LEU A 9 20.93 31.19 -2.25
CA LEU A 9 19.85 31.36 -3.23
C LEU A 9 19.93 30.30 -4.34
N ILE A 10 21.14 29.96 -4.78
CA ILE A 10 21.37 28.94 -5.82
C ILE A 10 21.02 27.55 -5.30
N GLU A 11 21.46 27.17 -4.09
CA GLU A 11 21.07 25.88 -3.47
C GLU A 11 19.55 25.74 -3.35
N ASN A 12 18.86 26.77 -2.83
CA ASN A 12 17.40 26.73 -2.67
C ASN A 12 16.67 26.61 -4.03
N VAL A 13 17.20 27.22 -5.08
CA VAL A 13 16.64 27.11 -6.44
C VAL A 13 16.91 25.73 -7.05
N THR A 14 18.11 25.17 -6.83
CA THR A 14 18.45 23.82 -7.29
C THR A 14 17.61 22.76 -6.58
N ASP A 15 17.40 22.88 -5.27
CA ASP A 15 16.53 21.98 -4.51
C ASP A 15 15.07 22.11 -4.94
N SER A 16 14.59 23.34 -5.17
CA SER A 16 13.22 23.58 -5.68
C SER A 16 13.03 23.01 -7.08
N ILE A 17 14.04 23.10 -7.96
CA ILE A 17 13.99 22.53 -9.32
C ILE A 17 14.05 21.00 -9.27
N ASN A 18 14.91 20.42 -8.42
CA ASN A 18 14.97 18.97 -8.23
C ASN A 18 13.65 18.42 -7.68
N HIS A 19 13.04 19.12 -6.71
CA HIS A 19 11.70 18.82 -6.18
C HIS A 19 10.60 18.99 -7.24
N LEU A 20 10.70 20.00 -8.10
CA LEU A 20 9.77 20.18 -9.22
C LEU A 20 9.92 19.10 -10.29
N LEU A 21 11.13 18.56 -10.49
CA LEU A 21 11.43 17.48 -11.43
C LEU A 21 11.02 16.11 -10.88
N THR A 22 11.20 15.84 -9.58
CA THR A 22 10.66 14.63 -8.93
C THR A 22 9.13 14.66 -8.83
N SER A 23 8.53 15.83 -8.59
CA SER A 23 7.06 15.98 -8.53
C SER A 23 6.38 15.96 -9.92
N LYS A 24 7.07 16.32 -11.01
CA LYS A 24 6.48 16.31 -12.36
C LYS A 24 6.50 14.98 -13.12
N ALA A 25 7.10 13.90 -12.62
CA ALA A 25 7.01 12.61 -13.29
C ALA A 25 7.13 11.39 -12.36
N ASN A 26 6.32 11.30 -11.31
CA ASN A 26 6.09 9.97 -10.71
C ASN A 26 5.16 9.16 -11.64
N ASN A 27 5.74 8.62 -12.72
CA ASN A 27 5.05 7.76 -13.72
C ASN A 27 4.85 6.33 -13.21
N PHE A 28 5.01 6.09 -11.91
CA PHE A 28 4.81 4.78 -11.28
C PHE A 28 3.36 4.33 -11.41
N LYS A 29 3.16 3.38 -12.34
CA LYS A 29 1.85 2.81 -12.67
C LYS A 29 1.77 1.37 -12.17
N SER A 30 1.62 1.21 -10.86
CA SER A 30 1.31 -0.07 -10.22
C SER A 30 -0.15 -0.49 -10.40
N VAL A 31 -0.65 -1.41 -9.58
CA VAL A 31 -2.05 -1.83 -9.54
C VAL A 31 -2.92 -0.83 -8.77
N PRO A 32 -4.24 -0.74 -9.07
CA PRO A 32 -5.18 -0.01 -8.24
C PRO A 32 -5.12 -0.51 -6.79
N TYR A 33 -5.02 0.43 -5.84
CA TYR A 33 -4.83 0.12 -4.43
C TYR A 33 -5.51 1.16 -3.56
N GLN A 34 -6.53 0.73 -2.81
CA GLN A 34 -7.19 1.49 -1.76
C GLN A 34 -6.19 1.84 -0.65
N GLY A 35 -6.15 3.13 -0.30
CA GLY A 35 -5.18 3.67 0.66
C GLY A 35 -3.86 4.13 0.03
N SER A 36 -3.71 4.01 -1.30
CA SER A 36 -2.52 4.48 -2.03
C SER A 36 -2.14 5.93 -1.67
N LYS A 37 -0.87 6.12 -1.31
CA LYS A 37 -0.29 7.41 -0.90
C LYS A 37 0.20 8.27 -2.07
N ALA A 38 -0.14 7.93 -3.32
CA ALA A 38 0.33 8.65 -4.52
C ALA A 38 0.11 10.17 -4.48
N LYS A 39 -0.99 10.63 -3.86
CA LYS A 39 -1.31 12.08 -3.71
C LYS A 39 -0.69 12.74 -2.47
N LEU A 40 0.04 11.97 -1.66
CA LEU A 40 0.59 12.38 -0.37
C LEU A 40 2.12 12.27 -0.35
N LEU A 41 2.76 11.80 -1.42
CA LEU A 41 4.21 11.56 -1.46
C LEU A 41 5.02 12.80 -1.09
N THR A 42 4.71 13.95 -1.71
CA THR A 42 5.36 15.23 -1.38
C THR A 42 5.10 15.66 0.06
N PHE A 43 3.90 15.44 0.58
CA PHE A 43 3.59 15.71 1.98
C PHE A 43 4.44 14.84 2.93
N LEU A 44 4.58 13.54 2.63
CA LEU A 44 5.39 12.62 3.42
C LEU A 44 6.87 12.99 3.39
N GLU A 45 7.41 13.30 2.21
CA GLU A 45 8.81 13.69 2.05
C GLU A 45 9.12 15.03 2.72
N ASP A 46 8.33 16.07 2.45
CA ASP A 46 8.56 17.40 3.04
C ASP A 46 8.44 17.36 4.58
N SER A 47 7.49 16.56 5.11
CA SER A 47 7.32 16.38 6.55
C SER A 47 8.49 15.62 7.17
N LEU A 48 9.02 14.59 6.50
CA LEU A 48 10.22 13.88 6.93
C LEU A 48 11.43 14.82 6.94
N ASP A 49 11.65 15.57 5.86
CA ASP A 49 12.80 16.48 5.76
C ASP A 49 12.75 17.60 6.80
N HIS A 50 11.57 18.16 7.05
CA HIS A 50 11.38 19.13 8.13
C HIS A 50 11.62 18.53 9.50
N TYR A 51 11.11 17.31 9.74
CA TYR A 51 11.33 16.60 11.00
C TYR A 51 12.82 16.40 11.27
N LEU A 52 13.58 15.88 10.30
CA LEU A 52 15.01 15.63 10.43
C LEU A 52 15.79 16.92 10.73
N LYS A 53 15.44 18.04 10.08
CA LYS A 53 16.00 19.36 10.39
C LYS A 53 15.66 19.81 11.81
N SER A 54 14.42 19.63 12.26
CA SER A 54 13.94 20.10 13.57
C SER A 54 14.63 19.42 14.75
N ILE A 55 14.99 18.13 14.61
CA ILE A 55 15.71 17.38 15.64
C ILE A 55 17.24 17.50 15.50
N GLY A 56 17.72 18.34 14.58
CA GLY A 56 19.14 18.54 14.32
C GLY A 56 19.86 17.27 13.85
N GLN A 57 19.19 16.41 13.07
CA GLN A 57 19.81 15.20 12.54
C GLN A 57 20.98 15.56 11.62
N LYS A 58 22.20 15.26 12.06
CA LYS A 58 23.45 15.57 11.33
C LYS A 58 23.94 14.42 10.46
N GLU A 59 23.72 13.19 10.91
CA GLU A 59 24.16 12.00 10.19
C GLU A 59 23.17 11.66 9.09
N GLU A 60 23.70 11.33 7.92
CA GLU A 60 22.92 10.86 6.78
C GLU A 60 22.26 9.52 7.11
N LEU A 61 20.94 9.46 6.96
CA LEU A 61 20.17 8.23 7.10
C LEU A 61 20.22 7.48 5.77
N LYS A 62 20.53 6.19 5.81
CA LYS A 62 20.79 5.39 4.60
C LYS A 62 19.63 4.46 4.27
N THR A 63 18.93 3.95 5.28
CA THR A 63 17.99 2.85 5.12
C THR A 63 16.57 3.23 5.55
N PHE A 64 15.59 2.86 4.73
CA PHE A 64 14.17 3.17 4.96
C PHE A 64 13.34 1.89 4.85
N PHE A 65 12.66 1.53 5.94
CA PHE A 65 11.80 0.35 6.00
C PHE A 65 10.33 0.73 5.78
N ASP A 66 9.82 0.44 4.59
CA ASP A 66 8.39 0.53 4.25
C ASP A 66 7.70 -0.77 4.66
N ALA A 67 7.12 -0.79 5.85
CA ALA A 67 6.72 -2.01 6.54
C ALA A 67 5.40 -2.63 6.03
N PHE A 68 4.59 -1.81 5.35
CA PHE A 68 3.29 -2.14 4.77
C PHE A 68 3.20 -1.55 3.35
N SER A 69 4.08 -2.03 2.47
CA SER A 69 4.41 -1.35 1.22
C SER A 69 3.29 -1.34 0.18
N GLY A 70 2.33 -2.26 0.28
CA GLY A 70 1.15 -2.28 -0.56
C GLY A 70 1.43 -2.27 -2.06
N SER A 71 0.99 -1.23 -2.77
CA SER A 71 1.27 -1.12 -4.21
C SER A 71 2.67 -0.61 -4.55
N GLY A 72 3.52 -0.36 -3.55
CA GLY A 72 4.91 0.10 -3.73
C GLY A 72 5.07 1.60 -3.93
N GLN A 73 4.01 2.40 -3.74
CA GLN A 73 4.03 3.84 -4.05
C GLN A 73 5.03 4.64 -3.19
N VAL A 74 5.02 4.41 -1.87
CA VAL A 74 5.92 5.12 -0.94
C VAL A 74 7.35 4.64 -1.15
N ALA A 75 7.57 3.33 -1.19
CA ALA A 75 8.86 2.75 -1.55
C ALA A 75 9.42 3.33 -2.86
N TYR A 76 8.67 3.28 -3.96
CA TYR A 76 9.12 3.80 -5.25
C TYR A 76 9.51 5.28 -5.20
N HIS A 77 8.76 6.10 -4.47
CA HIS A 77 9.08 7.53 -4.28
C HIS A 77 10.46 7.73 -3.63
N PHE A 78 10.78 6.92 -2.64
CA PHE A 78 12.02 7.03 -1.86
C PHE A 78 13.21 6.21 -2.41
N LYS A 79 13.02 5.47 -3.52
CA LYS A 79 14.02 4.51 -4.04
C LYS A 79 15.38 5.10 -4.41
N ASN A 80 15.43 6.38 -4.75
CA ASN A 80 16.67 7.06 -5.09
C ASN A 80 17.32 7.76 -3.89
N LYS A 81 16.63 7.83 -2.75
CA LYS A 81 17.06 8.54 -1.53
C LYS A 81 17.57 7.58 -0.45
N PHE A 82 17.01 6.37 -0.38
CA PHE A 82 17.35 5.39 0.65
C PHE A 82 17.51 3.98 0.09
N GLU A 83 18.35 3.18 0.72
CA GLU A 83 18.31 1.72 0.64
C GLU A 83 17.01 1.22 1.29
N LEU A 84 16.06 0.91 0.42
CA LEU A 84 14.74 0.45 0.85
C LEU A 84 14.76 -1.00 1.34
N ILE A 85 14.11 -1.21 2.47
CA ILE A 85 13.58 -2.52 2.86
C ILE A 85 12.07 -2.41 2.75
N THR A 86 11.41 -3.29 2.00
CA THR A 86 9.96 -3.30 1.89
C THR A 86 9.38 -4.58 2.46
N ASN A 87 8.18 -4.50 3.03
CA ASN A 87 7.42 -5.67 3.45
C ASN A 87 5.93 -5.48 3.18
N ASP A 88 5.25 -6.58 2.89
CA ASP A 88 3.80 -6.68 3.00
C ASP A 88 3.42 -8.14 3.25
N LYS A 89 2.22 -8.38 3.76
CA LYS A 89 1.67 -9.73 3.91
C LYS A 89 1.22 -10.33 2.58
N GLN A 90 0.92 -9.49 1.58
CA GLN A 90 0.43 -9.92 0.28
C GLN A 90 1.60 -10.23 -0.66
N ALA A 91 1.63 -11.45 -1.21
CA ALA A 91 2.69 -11.90 -2.12
C ALA A 91 2.84 -11.02 -3.37
N PHE A 92 1.72 -10.49 -3.90
CA PHE A 92 1.77 -9.64 -5.09
C PHE A 92 2.53 -8.32 -4.86
N THR A 93 2.54 -7.81 -3.62
CA THR A 93 3.29 -6.59 -3.27
C THR A 93 4.78 -6.81 -3.47
N LYS A 94 5.31 -7.96 -3.03
CA LYS A 94 6.73 -8.29 -3.22
C LYS A 94 7.09 -8.36 -4.71
N VAL A 95 6.25 -8.97 -5.54
CA VAL A 95 6.47 -9.05 -7.01
C VAL A 95 6.54 -7.66 -7.64
N ILE A 96 5.66 -6.74 -7.24
CA ILE A 96 5.67 -5.35 -7.71
C ILE A 96 6.95 -4.66 -7.26
N ASN A 97 7.31 -4.78 -5.98
CA ASN A 97 8.52 -4.14 -5.45
C ASN A 97 9.80 -4.72 -6.06
N ASP A 98 9.88 -6.04 -6.27
CA ASP A 98 11.00 -6.68 -7.00
C ASP A 98 11.14 -6.08 -8.40
N THR A 99 10.01 -5.95 -9.12
CA THR A 99 9.98 -5.39 -10.48
C THR A 99 10.52 -3.95 -10.53
N TYR A 100 10.01 -3.07 -9.66
CA TYR A 100 10.27 -1.63 -9.78
C TYR A 100 11.46 -1.12 -8.97
N LEU A 101 11.86 -1.85 -7.93
CA LEU A 101 12.94 -1.47 -7.02
C LEU A 101 14.20 -2.31 -7.28
N SER A 102 14.09 -3.58 -7.63
CA SER A 102 15.26 -4.47 -7.62
C SER A 102 15.65 -5.02 -8.99
N SER A 103 14.79 -4.89 -10.01
CA SER A 103 15.04 -5.48 -11.31
C SER A 103 16.27 -4.93 -12.02
N SER A 104 17.01 -5.84 -12.66
CA SER A 104 18.17 -5.54 -13.52
C SER A 104 18.00 -6.07 -14.93
N SER A 105 16.85 -6.65 -15.26
CA SER A 105 16.54 -7.19 -16.59
C SER A 105 16.65 -6.14 -17.70
N ASP A 106 17.04 -6.57 -18.90
CA ASP A 106 17.06 -5.71 -20.09
C ASP A 106 15.63 -5.40 -20.56
N PRO A 107 15.20 -4.12 -20.62
CA PRO A 107 13.87 -3.75 -21.09
C PRO A 107 13.52 -4.29 -22.49
N LYS A 108 14.50 -4.43 -23.40
CA LYS A 108 14.26 -4.96 -24.76
C LYS A 108 13.91 -6.44 -24.72
N ARG A 109 14.59 -7.19 -23.85
CA ARG A 109 14.29 -8.61 -23.61
C ARG A 109 12.87 -8.77 -23.06
N ILE A 110 12.49 -7.96 -22.08
CA ILE A 110 11.13 -7.94 -21.53
C ILE A 110 10.09 -7.57 -22.59
N GLU A 111 10.37 -6.60 -23.45
CA GLU A 111 9.47 -6.24 -24.56
C GLU A 111 9.22 -7.43 -25.50
N SER A 112 10.27 -8.19 -25.85
CA SER A 112 10.11 -9.41 -26.65
C SER A 112 9.24 -10.46 -25.96
N LEU A 113 9.45 -10.69 -24.66
CA LEU A 113 8.66 -11.65 -23.87
C LEU A 113 7.19 -11.21 -23.76
N VAL A 114 6.95 -9.92 -23.50
CA VAL A 114 5.60 -9.34 -23.45
C VAL A 114 4.90 -9.47 -24.81
N ASN A 115 5.61 -9.27 -25.90
CA ASN A 115 5.09 -9.45 -27.26
C ASN A 115 4.75 -10.92 -27.55
N GLU A 116 5.58 -11.88 -27.14
CA GLU A 116 5.26 -13.32 -27.24
C GLU A 116 3.96 -13.64 -26.50
N LEU A 117 3.88 -13.24 -25.23
CA LEU A 117 2.71 -13.51 -24.37
C LEU A 117 1.41 -12.86 -24.89
N ASN A 118 1.50 -11.66 -25.46
CA ASN A 118 0.35 -10.98 -26.07
C ASN A 118 -0.17 -11.70 -27.33
N ASN A 119 0.69 -12.44 -28.02
CA ASN A 119 0.42 -13.10 -29.31
C ASN A 119 0.30 -14.63 -29.20
N LEU A 120 0.11 -15.18 -28.00
CA LEU A 120 -0.17 -16.61 -27.82
C LEU A 120 -1.36 -17.05 -28.67
N SER A 121 -1.20 -18.18 -29.36
CA SER A 121 -2.28 -18.80 -30.15
C SER A 121 -3.49 -19.09 -29.26
N PRO A 122 -4.73 -18.83 -29.69
CA PRO A 122 -5.93 -19.20 -28.94
C PRO A 122 -5.99 -20.71 -28.60
N LEU A 123 -5.33 -21.56 -29.40
CA LEU A 123 -5.24 -23.00 -29.12
C LEU A 123 -4.40 -23.31 -27.87
N TYR A 124 -3.54 -22.38 -27.44
CA TYR A 124 -2.74 -22.54 -26.23
C TYR A 124 -3.63 -22.64 -24.97
N PHE A 125 -4.86 -22.13 -25.00
CA PHE A 125 -5.82 -22.30 -23.90
C PHE A 125 -6.06 -23.77 -23.52
N TYR A 126 -5.99 -24.69 -24.48
CA TYR A 126 -6.17 -26.13 -24.24
C TYR A 126 -4.99 -26.78 -23.52
N LYS A 127 -3.88 -26.07 -23.30
CA LYS A 127 -2.78 -26.49 -22.42
C LYS A 127 -2.98 -26.05 -20.97
N THR A 128 -3.96 -25.19 -20.71
CA THR A 128 -4.25 -24.64 -19.38
C THR A 128 -5.32 -25.47 -18.68
N ASP A 129 -5.43 -25.35 -17.37
CA ASP A 129 -6.57 -25.89 -16.61
C ASP A 129 -7.84 -25.03 -16.71
N GLY A 130 -7.74 -23.84 -17.31
CA GLY A 130 -8.83 -22.88 -17.51
C GLY A 130 -9.46 -22.38 -16.22
N TRP A 131 -8.78 -22.47 -15.08
CA TRP A 131 -9.39 -22.22 -13.77
C TRP A 131 -9.85 -20.78 -13.59
N PHE A 132 -9.09 -19.77 -14.05
CA PHE A 132 -9.52 -18.37 -13.97
C PHE A 132 -10.77 -18.15 -14.84
N THR A 133 -10.80 -18.74 -16.03
CA THR A 133 -11.95 -18.71 -16.93
C THR A 133 -13.20 -19.32 -16.29
N GLN A 134 -13.10 -20.53 -15.75
CA GLN A 134 -14.25 -21.22 -15.12
C GLN A 134 -14.74 -20.49 -13.87
N THR A 135 -13.81 -19.95 -13.07
CA THR A 135 -14.12 -19.40 -11.75
C THR A 135 -14.64 -17.97 -11.81
N TYR A 136 -13.97 -17.12 -12.59
CA TYR A 136 -14.06 -15.66 -12.49
C TYR A 136 -14.61 -14.96 -13.73
N SER A 137 -15.03 -15.72 -14.74
CA SER A 137 -15.46 -15.17 -16.02
C SER A 137 -16.81 -15.65 -16.52
N GLN A 138 -17.38 -14.89 -17.45
CA GLN A 138 -18.49 -15.30 -18.32
C GLN A 138 -18.44 -14.50 -19.62
N ASP A 139 -19.15 -14.95 -20.64
CA ASP A 139 -19.26 -14.22 -21.90
C ASP A 139 -20.13 -12.98 -21.77
N PHE A 140 -19.97 -12.05 -22.71
CA PHE A 140 -20.86 -10.90 -22.80
C PHE A 140 -22.19 -11.36 -23.39
N LEU A 141 -23.21 -11.51 -22.53
CA LEU A 141 -24.55 -11.93 -22.92
C LEU A 141 -25.50 -10.73 -22.96
N ASP A 142 -26.22 -10.46 -21.88
CA ASP A 142 -27.23 -9.41 -21.72
C ASP A 142 -26.68 -8.13 -21.04
N GLY A 143 -25.36 -8.00 -20.94
CA GLY A 143 -24.69 -6.91 -20.22
C GLY A 143 -24.56 -7.12 -18.71
N THR A 144 -25.16 -8.17 -18.14
CA THR A 144 -24.93 -8.56 -16.74
C THR A 144 -23.64 -9.36 -16.59
N SER A 145 -23.01 -9.22 -15.43
CA SER A 145 -21.87 -10.04 -14.98
C SER A 145 -22.30 -11.08 -13.93
N ILE A 146 -23.60 -11.20 -13.67
CA ILE A 146 -24.17 -12.20 -12.76
C ILE A 146 -24.37 -13.50 -13.54
N ALA A 147 -23.77 -14.58 -13.07
CA ALA A 147 -23.92 -15.91 -13.64
C ALA A 147 -25.21 -16.59 -13.17
N LEU A 148 -25.58 -17.72 -13.80
CA LEU A 148 -26.79 -18.49 -13.48
C LEU A 148 -26.82 -19.00 -12.03
N ASP A 149 -25.65 -19.28 -11.45
CA ASP A 149 -25.48 -19.68 -10.05
C ASP A 149 -25.57 -18.49 -9.06
N GLY A 150 -25.79 -17.27 -9.57
CA GLY A 150 -25.85 -16.04 -8.79
C GLY A 150 -24.49 -15.48 -8.36
N SER A 151 -23.37 -16.11 -8.78
CA SER A 151 -22.03 -15.55 -8.65
C SER A 151 -21.87 -14.34 -9.57
N ARG A 152 -20.93 -13.46 -9.24
CA ARG A 152 -20.55 -12.30 -10.06
C ARG A 152 -19.20 -12.55 -10.66
N LYS A 153 -19.04 -12.18 -11.92
CA LYS A 153 -17.81 -12.35 -12.67
C LYS A 153 -17.07 -11.02 -12.80
N ILE A 154 -15.75 -11.09 -12.74
CA ILE A 154 -14.88 -9.92 -12.78
C ILE A 154 -14.31 -9.69 -14.19
N TRP A 155 -14.20 -10.73 -15.00
CA TRP A 155 -13.67 -10.64 -16.35
C TRP A 155 -14.62 -11.25 -17.38
N LEU A 156 -14.60 -10.71 -18.60
CA LEU A 156 -15.15 -11.44 -19.74
C LEU A 156 -14.29 -12.67 -20.05
N SER A 157 -14.88 -13.76 -20.55
CA SER A 157 -14.13 -15.00 -20.83
C SER A 157 -12.93 -14.78 -21.74
N LYS A 158 -13.02 -13.88 -22.72
CA LYS A 158 -11.89 -13.52 -23.59
C LYS A 158 -10.66 -13.03 -22.82
N ASN A 159 -10.87 -12.31 -21.71
CA ASN A 159 -9.80 -11.77 -20.88
C ASN A 159 -9.31 -12.82 -19.88
N ALA A 160 -10.21 -13.61 -19.28
CA ALA A 160 -9.82 -14.68 -18.37
C ALA A 160 -9.03 -15.80 -19.06
N LYS A 161 -9.42 -16.18 -20.29
CA LYS A 161 -8.64 -17.12 -21.12
C LYS A 161 -7.23 -16.63 -21.36
N LYS A 162 -7.05 -15.32 -21.61
CA LYS A 162 -5.72 -14.72 -21.72
C LYS A 162 -4.94 -14.80 -20.41
N ILE A 163 -5.58 -14.57 -19.26
CA ILE A 163 -4.93 -14.73 -17.95
C ILE A 163 -4.46 -16.17 -17.75
N ASP A 164 -5.32 -17.17 -18.02
CA ASP A 164 -4.96 -18.60 -17.92
C ASP A 164 -3.75 -18.93 -18.81
N MET A 165 -3.79 -18.53 -20.09
CA MET A 165 -2.70 -18.80 -21.05
C MET A 165 -1.39 -18.13 -20.65
N ILE A 166 -1.42 -16.83 -20.37
CA ILE A 166 -0.22 -16.06 -20.01
C ILE A 166 0.38 -16.61 -18.72
N ARG A 167 -0.46 -16.89 -17.71
CA ARG A 167 0.03 -17.39 -16.43
C ARG A 167 0.66 -18.78 -16.58
N THR A 168 0.05 -19.67 -17.35
CA THR A 168 0.62 -20.99 -17.65
C THR A 168 1.96 -20.85 -18.37
N ARG A 169 2.04 -20.01 -19.41
CA ARG A 169 3.29 -19.80 -20.17
C ARG A 169 4.42 -19.24 -19.31
N ILE A 170 4.13 -18.32 -18.39
CA ILE A 170 5.15 -17.79 -17.46
C ILE A 170 5.72 -18.88 -16.55
N ASP A 171 4.91 -19.83 -16.05
CA ASP A 171 5.45 -20.94 -15.26
C ASP A 171 6.26 -21.91 -16.13
N GLU A 172 5.77 -22.27 -17.32
CA GLU A 172 6.52 -23.11 -18.27
C GLU A 172 7.88 -22.49 -18.63
N MET A 173 7.92 -21.19 -18.93
CA MET A 173 9.17 -20.47 -19.22
C MET A 173 10.16 -20.53 -18.06
N LEU A 174 9.69 -20.39 -16.81
CA LEU A 174 10.57 -20.49 -15.64
C LEU A 174 11.06 -21.93 -15.42
N GLU A 175 10.15 -22.91 -15.52
CA GLU A 175 10.47 -24.34 -15.32
C GLU A 175 11.46 -24.87 -16.36
N CYS A 176 11.37 -24.37 -17.59
CA CYS A 176 12.28 -24.68 -18.68
C CYS A 176 13.54 -23.79 -18.70
N GLU A 177 13.74 -22.93 -17.68
CA GLU A 177 14.87 -21.99 -17.59
C GLU A 177 14.98 -21.01 -18.79
N GLU A 178 13.87 -20.76 -19.50
CA GLU A 178 13.80 -19.76 -20.58
C GLU A 178 13.78 -18.32 -20.05
N ILE A 179 13.31 -18.15 -18.81
CA ILE A 179 13.35 -16.89 -18.06
C ILE A 179 13.85 -17.13 -16.64
N ASP A 180 14.39 -16.10 -16.01
CA ASP A 180 14.74 -16.13 -14.59
C ASP A 180 13.62 -15.58 -13.68
N GLN A 181 13.90 -15.52 -12.36
CA GLN A 181 12.94 -15.03 -11.37
C GLN A 181 12.69 -13.51 -11.46
N ASP A 182 13.66 -12.72 -11.92
CA ASP A 182 13.50 -11.27 -12.14
C ASP A 182 12.55 -11.04 -13.33
N GLU A 183 12.83 -11.68 -14.47
CA GLU A 183 11.98 -11.64 -15.66
C GLU A 183 10.56 -12.12 -15.33
N LYS A 184 10.39 -13.23 -14.58
CA LYS A 184 9.09 -13.70 -14.10
C LYS A 184 8.34 -12.63 -13.31
N ASN A 185 9.02 -11.93 -12.39
CA ASN A 185 8.38 -10.89 -11.58
C ASN A 185 7.86 -9.73 -12.45
N ILE A 186 8.63 -9.32 -13.45
CA ILE A 186 8.25 -8.24 -14.38
C ILE A 186 7.04 -8.65 -15.24
N LEU A 187 7.03 -9.88 -15.74
CA LEU A 187 5.91 -10.43 -16.52
C LEU A 187 4.64 -10.59 -15.67
N LEU A 188 4.77 -11.04 -14.42
CA LEU A 188 3.66 -11.09 -13.47
C LEU A 188 3.13 -9.69 -13.15
N THR A 189 4.00 -8.69 -12.93
CA THR A 189 3.59 -7.29 -12.76
C THR A 189 2.83 -6.77 -13.98
N SER A 190 3.27 -7.12 -15.19
CA SER A 190 2.56 -6.79 -16.43
C SER A 190 1.15 -7.41 -16.47
N LEU A 191 1.02 -8.69 -16.10
CA LEU A 191 -0.24 -9.41 -16.04
C LEU A 191 -1.18 -8.84 -14.97
N LEU A 192 -0.66 -8.50 -13.79
CA LEU A 192 -1.42 -7.85 -12.73
C LEU A 192 -2.00 -6.51 -13.19
N ARG A 193 -1.18 -5.68 -13.86
CA ARG A 193 -1.65 -4.39 -14.40
C ARG A 193 -2.74 -4.60 -15.45
N ALA A 194 -2.50 -5.47 -16.43
CA ALA A 194 -3.43 -5.73 -17.53
C ALA A 194 -4.77 -6.31 -17.03
N SER A 195 -4.72 -7.30 -16.13
CA SER A 195 -5.93 -7.93 -15.55
C SER A 195 -6.78 -6.94 -14.74
N ASN A 196 -6.16 -6.02 -14.00
CA ASN A 196 -6.88 -4.99 -13.25
C ASN A 196 -7.51 -3.91 -14.15
N LEU A 197 -6.88 -3.59 -15.28
CA LEU A 197 -7.43 -2.62 -16.25
C LEU A 197 -8.74 -3.10 -16.89
N VAL A 198 -8.90 -4.40 -17.07
CA VAL A 198 -10.12 -5.04 -17.62
C VAL A 198 -11.02 -5.67 -16.55
N ALA A 199 -10.77 -5.39 -15.27
CA ALA A 199 -11.56 -5.92 -14.17
C ALA A 199 -12.86 -5.13 -13.93
N ASN A 200 -13.98 -5.85 -13.73
CA ASN A 200 -15.30 -5.28 -13.48
C ASN A 200 -15.52 -4.85 -12.02
N THR A 201 -14.65 -3.96 -11.52
CA THR A 201 -14.64 -3.49 -10.13
C THR A 201 -14.48 -1.98 -10.04
N VAL A 202 -14.73 -1.42 -8.84
CA VAL A 202 -14.57 0.01 -8.52
C VAL A 202 -13.31 0.32 -7.71
N GLY A 203 -12.28 -0.54 -7.80
CA GLY A 203 -10.97 -0.31 -7.17
C GLY A 203 -10.51 -1.40 -6.20
N HIS A 204 -11.33 -2.41 -5.92
CA HIS A 204 -10.95 -3.57 -5.11
C HIS A 204 -11.69 -4.84 -5.56
N GLN A 205 -11.18 -6.01 -5.16
CA GLN A 205 -11.63 -7.33 -5.60
C GLN A 205 -12.56 -8.04 -4.58
N ASN A 206 -12.96 -7.35 -3.51
CA ASN A 206 -13.88 -7.89 -2.50
C ASN A 206 -15.33 -8.08 -3.04
N SER A 207 -15.71 -7.28 -4.04
CA SER A 207 -17.01 -7.37 -4.72
C SER A 207 -16.90 -6.80 -6.14
N TYR A 208 -17.75 -7.34 -7.04
CA TYR A 208 -17.77 -6.95 -8.45
C TYR A 208 -19.08 -6.23 -8.79
N LEU A 209 -19.01 -5.37 -9.80
CA LEU A 209 -20.17 -4.66 -10.35
C LEU A 209 -21.21 -5.67 -10.85
N ARG A 210 -22.49 -5.29 -10.86
CA ARG A 210 -23.54 -6.18 -11.40
C ARG A 210 -23.51 -6.22 -12.92
N ASN A 211 -23.33 -5.07 -13.55
CA ASN A 211 -23.26 -4.92 -15.00
C ASN A 211 -21.81 -4.74 -15.43
N TRP A 212 -21.49 -5.11 -16.67
CA TRP A 212 -20.16 -4.88 -17.23
C TRP A 212 -19.89 -3.39 -17.38
N SER A 213 -18.74 -2.95 -16.86
CA SER A 213 -18.20 -1.62 -17.11
C SER A 213 -17.52 -1.53 -18.48
N ASP A 214 -17.48 -0.35 -19.09
CA ASP A 214 -16.83 -0.13 -20.40
C ASP A 214 -15.37 -0.60 -20.41
N LYS A 215 -14.64 -0.37 -19.29
CA LYS A 215 -13.26 -0.83 -19.16
C LYS A 215 -13.13 -2.35 -19.20
N SER A 216 -14.08 -3.09 -18.63
CA SER A 216 -14.03 -4.55 -18.57
C SER A 216 -14.30 -5.23 -19.92
N GLN A 217 -14.90 -4.48 -20.85
CA GLN A 217 -15.16 -4.93 -22.22
C GLN A 217 -13.93 -4.80 -23.12
N LYS A 218 -12.88 -4.07 -22.71
CA LYS A 218 -11.63 -3.95 -23.45
C LYS A 218 -10.87 -5.29 -23.46
N ASN A 219 -9.96 -5.43 -24.41
CA ASN A 219 -9.08 -6.61 -24.48
C ASN A 219 -7.94 -6.47 -23.48
N LEU A 220 -7.61 -7.56 -22.79
CA LEU A 220 -6.39 -7.65 -22.00
C LEU A 220 -5.17 -7.60 -22.94
N VAL A 221 -4.29 -6.64 -22.66
CA VAL A 221 -3.01 -6.44 -23.34
C VAL A 221 -1.96 -6.17 -22.28
N LEU A 222 -0.89 -6.96 -22.27
CA LEU A 222 0.27 -6.73 -21.41
C LEU A 222 1.04 -5.51 -21.90
N LEU A 223 1.51 -4.70 -20.96
CA LEU A 223 2.40 -3.57 -21.21
C LEU A 223 3.64 -3.75 -20.34
N VAL A 224 4.81 -3.48 -20.93
CA VAL A 224 6.08 -3.44 -20.20
C VAL A 224 5.97 -2.45 -19.04
N PRO A 225 6.30 -2.83 -17.79
CA PRO A 225 6.39 -1.90 -16.68
C PRO A 225 7.53 -0.91 -16.92
N ASP A 226 7.33 0.36 -16.58
CA ASP A 226 8.37 1.39 -16.67
C ASP A 226 9.29 1.26 -15.45
N PHE A 227 10.08 0.18 -15.42
CA PHE A 227 11.09 -0.05 -14.40
C PHE A 227 12.46 0.46 -14.87
N GLN A 228 13.31 0.80 -13.92
CA GLN A 228 14.65 1.33 -14.18
C GLN A 228 15.63 0.60 -13.29
N HIS A 229 16.84 0.41 -13.79
CA HIS A 229 17.93 -0.12 -12.98
C HIS A 229 18.22 0.87 -11.84
N ASN A 230 18.05 0.42 -10.60
CA ASN A 230 18.34 1.22 -9.42
C ASN A 230 19.78 0.98 -8.98
N LYS A 231 20.44 2.04 -8.48
CA LYS A 231 21.84 1.98 -8.01
C LYS A 231 21.96 1.50 -6.57
N LEU A 232 20.88 1.63 -5.78
CA LEU A 232 20.85 1.25 -4.38
C LEU A 232 20.36 -0.20 -4.23
N ASN A 233 20.83 -0.86 -3.17
CA ASN A 233 20.49 -2.25 -2.92
C ASN A 233 19.17 -2.36 -2.13
N HIS A 234 18.07 -2.55 -2.84
CA HIS A 234 16.75 -2.69 -2.25
C HIS A 234 16.42 -4.14 -1.88
N LYS A 235 15.80 -4.35 -0.73
CA LYS A 235 15.36 -5.67 -0.24
C LYS A 235 13.84 -5.73 -0.07
N ASN A 236 13.18 -6.65 -0.76
CA ASN A 236 11.72 -6.80 -0.66
C ASN A 236 11.36 -8.11 0.04
N LEU A 237 10.57 -7.99 1.11
CA LEU A 237 10.12 -9.08 1.96
C LEU A 237 8.62 -9.32 1.77
N CYS A 238 8.18 -10.51 2.14
CA CYS A 238 6.76 -10.87 2.20
C CYS A 238 6.52 -11.64 3.48
N GLY A 239 5.68 -11.13 4.39
CA GLY A 239 5.42 -11.78 5.66
C GLY A 239 4.52 -10.97 6.59
N ASP A 240 4.13 -11.62 7.69
CA ASP A 240 3.48 -10.92 8.78
C ASP A 240 4.47 -9.92 9.42
N ILE A 241 4.03 -8.69 9.63
CA ILE A 241 4.91 -7.60 10.10
C ILE A 241 5.61 -7.97 11.41
N PHE A 242 4.92 -8.67 12.31
CA PHE A 242 5.49 -9.06 13.59
C PHE A 242 6.59 -10.12 13.45
N ASP A 243 6.58 -10.94 12.41
CA ASP A 243 7.70 -11.85 12.14
C ASP A 243 8.90 -11.13 11.51
N ILE A 244 8.61 -10.06 10.75
CA ILE A 244 9.59 -9.30 9.97
C ILE A 244 10.37 -8.32 10.84
N LEU A 245 9.73 -7.68 11.82
CA LEU A 245 10.38 -6.70 12.72
C LEU A 245 11.63 -7.27 13.42
N ASN A 246 11.66 -8.58 13.70
CA ASN A 246 12.82 -9.23 14.31
C ASN A 246 14.03 -9.31 13.36
N LYS A 247 13.80 -9.31 12.05
CA LYS A 247 14.78 -9.58 10.99
C LYS A 247 15.27 -8.32 10.29
N VAL A 248 14.69 -7.16 10.61
CA VAL A 248 14.95 -5.89 9.93
C VAL A 248 15.53 -4.88 10.91
N SER A 249 16.58 -4.20 10.47
CA SER A 249 17.14 -3.01 11.11
C SER A 249 17.28 -1.95 10.03
N SER A 250 16.83 -0.73 10.31
CA SER A 250 16.89 0.40 9.38
C SER A 250 17.00 1.70 10.15
N ASP A 251 17.30 2.81 9.49
CA ASP A 251 17.37 4.12 10.12
C ASP A 251 15.95 4.66 10.40
N ILE A 252 15.07 4.51 9.41
CA ILE A 252 13.66 4.91 9.47
C ILE A 252 12.78 3.66 9.29
N ALA A 253 11.73 3.53 10.10
CA ALA A 253 10.61 2.62 9.86
C ALA A 253 9.32 3.42 9.62
N TYR A 254 8.70 3.18 8.47
CA TYR A 254 7.42 3.76 8.06
C TYR A 254 6.32 2.71 8.15
N PHE A 255 5.31 3.01 8.95
CA PHE A 255 4.15 2.17 9.18
C PHE A 255 2.90 2.81 8.55
N ASP A 256 2.33 2.14 7.55
CA ASP A 256 1.01 2.46 6.98
C ASP A 256 0.09 1.23 7.12
N PRO A 257 -0.24 0.83 8.36
CA PRO A 257 -0.98 -0.41 8.58
C PRO A 257 -2.40 -0.31 8.01
N PRO A 258 -3.02 -1.45 7.62
CA PRO A 258 -4.43 -1.45 7.27
C PRO A 258 -5.25 -1.04 8.50
N TYR A 259 -5.97 0.07 8.43
CA TYR A 259 -6.85 0.51 9.51
C TYR A 259 -8.31 0.45 9.11
N GLY A 260 -9.15 0.00 10.05
CA GLY A 260 -10.60 0.12 9.92
C GLY A 260 -11.04 1.59 10.02
N SER A 261 -12.22 1.88 9.48
CA SER A 261 -12.88 3.17 9.67
C SER A 261 -13.73 3.17 10.94
N ASN A 262 -13.91 4.33 11.60
CA ASN A 262 -14.87 4.58 12.71
C ASN A 262 -16.37 4.40 12.34
N ASN A 263 -16.71 3.42 11.51
CA ASN A 263 -18.09 3.08 11.18
C ASN A 263 -18.69 2.22 12.31
N LYS A 264 -19.79 2.69 12.91
CA LYS A 264 -20.56 1.96 13.95
C LYS A 264 -21.02 0.55 13.53
N LYS A 265 -21.13 0.30 12.22
CA LYS A 265 -21.52 -1.00 11.63
C LYS A 265 -20.63 -1.33 10.43
N GLY A 266 -19.53 -2.05 10.65
CA GLY A 266 -18.67 -2.57 9.59
C GLY A 266 -18.41 -4.06 9.76
N ALA A 267 -18.69 -4.86 8.75
CA ALA A 267 -18.13 -6.21 8.66
C ALA A 267 -16.64 -6.04 8.36
N GLY A 268 -15.78 -6.37 9.33
CA GLY A 268 -14.32 -6.33 9.14
C GLY A 268 -13.90 -7.37 8.10
N PHE A 269 -13.83 -6.97 6.84
CA PHE A 269 -13.19 -7.79 5.82
C PHE A 269 -11.68 -7.70 6.01
N SER A 270 -10.99 -8.84 5.90
CA SER A 270 -9.52 -8.83 5.89
C SER A 270 -9.03 -7.98 4.73
N TYR A 271 -7.92 -7.26 4.94
CA TYR A 271 -7.23 -6.54 3.88
C TYR A 271 -6.94 -7.44 2.66
N SER A 272 -6.61 -8.71 2.93
CA SER A 272 -6.39 -9.75 1.93
C SER A 272 -7.58 -9.99 0.99
N ALA A 273 -8.81 -9.68 1.42
CA ALA A 273 -10.00 -9.82 0.59
C ALA A 273 -10.07 -8.78 -0.54
N TYR A 274 -9.45 -7.61 -0.38
CA TYR A 274 -9.49 -6.55 -1.39
C TYR A 274 -8.60 -6.83 -2.60
N TYR A 275 -7.60 -7.71 -2.47
CA TYR A 275 -6.61 -7.99 -3.53
C TYR A 275 -6.36 -9.48 -3.73
N HIS A 276 -7.35 -10.31 -3.38
CA HIS A 276 -7.20 -11.76 -3.40
C HIS A 276 -6.83 -12.32 -4.77
N LEU A 277 -7.32 -11.74 -5.87
CA LEU A 277 -6.97 -12.19 -7.22
C LEU A 277 -5.54 -11.83 -7.58
N ASN A 278 -5.01 -10.69 -7.10
CA ASN A 278 -3.61 -10.35 -7.34
C ASN A 278 -2.69 -11.41 -6.72
N ASN A 279 -2.97 -11.83 -5.48
CA ASN A 279 -2.26 -12.97 -4.88
C ASN A 279 -2.50 -14.26 -5.63
N THR A 280 -3.74 -14.55 -6.02
CA THR A 280 -4.08 -15.81 -6.72
C THR A 280 -3.35 -15.91 -8.06
N ILE A 281 -3.21 -14.81 -8.81
CA ILE A 281 -2.43 -14.74 -10.05
C ILE A 281 -0.94 -14.99 -9.76
N VAL A 282 -0.36 -14.28 -8.79
CA VAL A 282 1.07 -14.41 -8.47
C VAL A 282 1.43 -15.79 -7.95
N LEU A 283 0.66 -16.30 -6.98
CA LEU A 283 0.86 -17.62 -6.38
C LEU A 283 0.42 -18.77 -7.31
N ASN A 284 -0.39 -18.48 -8.33
CA ASN A 284 -1.02 -19.44 -9.25
C ASN A 284 -1.67 -20.63 -8.54
N ASN A 285 -2.26 -20.41 -7.38
CA ASN A 285 -2.90 -21.46 -6.60
C ASN A 285 -4.37 -21.65 -7.03
N ARG A 286 -5.01 -22.70 -6.49
CA ARG A 286 -6.42 -23.06 -6.74
C ARG A 286 -7.16 -23.18 -5.41
N PRO A 287 -7.32 -22.07 -4.67
CA PRO A 287 -7.88 -22.11 -3.32
C PRO A 287 -9.35 -22.50 -3.35
N GLU A 288 -9.84 -23.07 -2.24
CA GLU A 288 -11.27 -23.20 -1.99
C GLU A 288 -11.93 -21.81 -1.93
N LEU A 289 -13.12 -21.67 -2.51
CA LEU A 289 -13.78 -20.38 -2.74
C LEU A 289 -15.12 -20.26 -2.00
N PHE A 290 -15.53 -19.04 -1.71
CA PHE A 290 -16.83 -18.76 -1.09
C PHE A 290 -17.47 -17.44 -1.54
N GLY A 291 -18.79 -17.40 -1.39
CA GLY A 291 -19.61 -16.20 -1.60
C GLY A 291 -19.73 -15.78 -3.07
N LYS A 292 -20.54 -14.74 -3.31
CA LYS A 292 -20.91 -14.32 -4.69
C LYS A 292 -19.74 -13.84 -5.54
N ALA A 293 -18.62 -13.45 -4.94
CA ALA A 293 -17.42 -13.01 -5.66
C ALA A 293 -16.37 -14.11 -5.79
N ASN A 294 -16.71 -15.37 -5.41
CA ASN A 294 -15.80 -16.52 -5.45
C ASN A 294 -14.44 -16.22 -4.82
N ARG A 295 -14.42 -15.63 -3.62
CA ARG A 295 -13.16 -15.26 -2.96
C ARG A 295 -12.54 -16.48 -2.29
N PRO A 296 -11.21 -16.57 -2.15
CA PRO A 296 -10.56 -17.61 -1.35
C PRO A 296 -11.10 -17.65 0.08
N LEU A 297 -11.47 -18.84 0.56
CA LEU A 297 -12.05 -19.07 1.89
C LEU A 297 -11.20 -18.49 3.02
N ILE A 298 -9.88 -18.49 2.85
CA ILE A 298 -8.93 -17.92 3.80
C ILE A 298 -9.14 -16.41 4.06
N THR A 299 -9.82 -15.70 3.15
CA THR A 299 -10.11 -14.25 3.24
C THR A 299 -11.43 -13.91 3.94
N LYS A 300 -12.19 -14.91 4.42
CA LYS A 300 -13.55 -14.73 4.97
C LYS A 300 -13.66 -13.80 6.16
N ALA A 301 -12.65 -13.70 7.01
CA ALA A 301 -12.62 -12.82 8.17
C ALA A 301 -11.23 -12.20 8.34
N ALA A 302 -11.18 -10.99 8.93
CA ALA A 302 -9.94 -10.39 9.41
C ALA A 302 -9.29 -11.33 10.44
N LYS A 303 -8.08 -11.82 10.14
CA LYS A 303 -7.37 -12.77 11.00
C LYS A 303 -6.40 -12.11 11.97
N GLY A 304 -5.84 -10.95 11.60
CA GLY A 304 -4.85 -10.22 12.42
C GLY A 304 -5.51 -9.22 13.37
N ALA A 305 -4.94 -9.08 14.57
CA ALA A 305 -5.39 -8.07 15.55
C ALA A 305 -5.30 -6.64 14.98
N ILE A 306 -4.29 -6.36 14.16
CA ILE A 306 -4.09 -5.06 13.50
C ILE A 306 -5.19 -4.69 12.49
N GLU A 307 -5.87 -5.68 11.91
CA GLU A 307 -6.96 -5.48 10.94
C GLU A 307 -8.35 -5.39 11.60
N LYS A 308 -8.44 -5.51 12.93
CA LYS A 308 -9.73 -5.45 13.63
C LYS A 308 -10.22 -4.02 13.72
N ASN A 309 -11.53 -3.82 13.57
CA ASN A 309 -12.14 -2.51 13.70
C ASN A 309 -12.50 -2.18 15.17
N LYS A 310 -11.51 -2.26 16.06
CA LYS A 310 -11.67 -2.13 17.51
C LYS A 310 -10.43 -1.47 18.12
N LYS A 311 -10.59 -0.26 18.65
CA LYS A 311 -9.48 0.58 19.17
C LYS A 311 -8.69 -0.13 20.27
N ASP A 312 -9.39 -0.74 21.23
CA ASP A 312 -8.86 -1.54 22.35
C ASP A 312 -7.98 -2.71 21.89
N ILE A 313 -8.22 -3.24 20.68
CA ILE A 313 -7.39 -4.32 20.12
C ILE A 313 -6.25 -3.77 19.27
N VAL A 314 -6.45 -2.69 18.52
CA VAL A 314 -5.45 -2.17 17.57
C VAL A 314 -4.37 -1.35 18.27
N LEU A 315 -4.71 -0.55 19.28
CA LEU A 315 -3.75 0.32 19.96
C LEU A 315 -2.57 -0.46 20.55
N PRO A 316 -2.76 -1.58 21.29
CA PRO A 316 -1.64 -2.40 21.77
C PRO A 316 -0.77 -2.96 20.64
N GLN A 317 -1.33 -3.24 19.47
CA GLN A 317 -0.55 -3.72 18.31
C GLN A 317 0.35 -2.62 17.75
N PHE A 318 -0.11 -1.36 17.73
CA PHE A 318 0.70 -0.24 17.28
C PHE A 318 1.83 0.10 18.26
N VAL A 319 1.57 -0.01 19.57
CA VAL A 319 2.63 0.05 20.60
C VAL A 319 3.70 -1.01 20.29
N GLU A 320 3.27 -2.25 20.00
CA GLU A 320 4.20 -3.34 19.73
C GLU A 320 5.00 -3.16 18.43
N LEU A 321 4.42 -2.54 17.40
CA LEU A 321 5.15 -2.14 16.19
C LEU A 321 6.31 -1.20 16.53
N VAL A 322 6.06 -0.16 17.31
CA VAL A 322 7.08 0.82 17.72
C VAL A 322 8.12 0.17 18.63
N LYS A 323 7.66 -0.57 19.64
CA LYS A 323 8.51 -1.23 20.63
C LYS A 323 9.51 -2.19 19.99
N ARG A 324 9.04 -3.04 19.07
CA ARG A 324 9.87 -4.04 18.37
C ARG A 324 10.68 -3.49 17.19
N SER A 325 10.32 -2.32 16.68
CA SER A 325 11.12 -1.67 15.64
C SER A 325 12.54 -1.44 16.13
N LYS A 326 13.51 -1.89 15.33
CA LYS A 326 14.94 -1.65 15.56
C LYS A 326 15.42 -0.33 14.94
N SER A 327 14.49 0.48 14.42
CA SER A 327 14.82 1.73 13.75
C SER A 327 14.95 2.90 14.71
N SER A 328 15.88 3.80 14.40
CA SER A 328 16.13 4.99 15.22
C SER A 328 14.98 5.99 15.14
N ILE A 329 14.31 6.06 13.99
CA ILE A 329 13.14 6.89 13.74
C ILE A 329 11.99 5.98 13.33
N VAL A 330 10.83 6.22 13.94
CA VAL A 330 9.58 5.52 13.61
C VAL A 330 8.55 6.56 13.17
N CYS A 331 7.80 6.24 12.12
CA CYS A 331 6.72 7.09 11.66
C CYS A 331 5.51 6.28 11.21
N PHE A 332 4.33 6.89 11.34
CA PHE A 332 3.07 6.36 10.87
C PHE A 332 2.46 7.30 9.84
N SER A 333 1.83 6.71 8.82
CA SER A 333 0.81 7.40 8.04
C SER A 333 -0.57 6.95 8.51
N TYR A 334 -1.44 7.91 8.77
CA TYR A 334 -2.78 7.64 9.29
C TYR A 334 -3.79 8.68 8.82
N SER A 335 -5.07 8.41 9.02
CA SER A 335 -6.15 9.36 8.70
C SER A 335 -7.03 9.58 9.91
N THR A 336 -7.62 10.77 10.05
CA THR A 336 -8.65 11.04 11.08
C THR A 336 -9.94 10.23 10.88
N GLN A 337 -10.06 9.45 9.79
CA GLN A 337 -11.12 8.45 9.64
C GLN A 337 -10.84 7.13 10.36
N GLY A 338 -9.60 6.90 10.78
CA GLY A 338 -9.18 5.71 11.50
C GLY A 338 -9.67 5.68 12.95
N LEU A 339 -9.30 4.60 13.65
CA LEU A 339 -9.70 4.33 15.03
C LEU A 339 -8.97 5.19 16.07
N LEU A 340 -7.71 5.50 15.82
CA LEU A 340 -6.82 6.19 16.77
C LEU A 340 -6.75 7.68 16.48
N THR A 341 -6.79 8.47 17.55
CA THR A 341 -6.61 9.94 17.51
C THR A 341 -5.12 10.31 17.57
N PRO A 342 -4.75 11.57 17.27
CA PRO A 342 -3.38 12.05 17.51
C PRO A 342 -2.91 11.82 18.96
N THR A 343 -3.81 11.97 19.93
CA THR A 343 -3.51 11.70 21.35
C THR A 343 -3.27 10.23 21.62
N ASP A 344 -4.03 9.33 20.99
CA ASP A 344 -3.75 7.89 21.08
C ASP A 344 -2.37 7.56 20.53
N PHE A 345 -1.96 8.21 19.43
CA PHE A 345 -0.63 8.03 18.89
C PHE A 345 0.46 8.58 19.81
N LYS A 346 0.22 9.67 20.54
CA LYS A 346 1.14 10.14 21.57
C LYS A 346 1.43 9.03 22.59
N GLU A 347 0.39 8.31 23.03
CA GLU A 347 0.55 7.15 23.92
C GLU A 347 1.23 5.96 23.24
N VAL A 348 0.91 5.66 21.97
CA VAL A 348 1.58 4.60 21.18
C VAL A 348 3.09 4.81 21.15
N PHE A 349 3.54 6.04 20.86
CA PHE A 349 4.95 6.38 20.78
C PHE A 349 5.61 6.39 22.17
N ARG A 350 4.93 6.94 23.19
CA ARG A 350 5.43 6.95 24.57
C ARG A 350 5.65 5.52 25.09
N LEU A 351 4.65 4.66 24.98
CA LEU A 351 4.72 3.26 25.40
C LEU A 351 5.65 2.43 24.51
N GLY A 352 5.85 2.84 23.26
CA GLY A 352 6.79 2.24 22.32
C GLY A 352 8.27 2.55 22.61
N GLY A 353 8.57 3.43 23.58
CA GLY A 353 9.92 3.81 23.96
C GLY A 353 10.51 4.92 23.09
N CYS A 354 9.69 5.86 22.64
CA CYS A 354 10.15 7.05 21.92
C CYS A 354 10.47 8.22 22.85
N ASP A 355 11.40 9.05 22.39
CA ASP A 355 11.70 10.35 22.98
C ASP A 355 10.57 11.32 22.59
N MET A 356 9.72 11.63 23.56
CA MET A 356 8.53 12.44 23.33
C MET A 356 8.83 13.92 23.08
N ASP A 357 10.04 14.40 23.37
CA ASP A 357 10.47 15.76 22.98
C ASP A 357 10.63 15.87 21.45
N THR A 358 10.83 14.73 20.78
CA THR A 358 10.90 14.65 19.32
C THR A 358 9.55 14.38 18.67
N PHE A 359 8.48 14.06 19.41
CA PHE A 359 7.20 13.68 18.83
C PHE A 359 6.55 14.83 18.03
N LYS A 360 6.21 14.57 16.77
CA LYS A 360 5.52 15.52 15.88
C LYS A 360 4.38 14.84 15.13
N VAL A 361 3.32 15.62 14.88
CA VAL A 361 2.18 15.24 14.04
C VAL A 361 2.06 16.26 12.91
N TYR A 362 2.45 15.87 11.71
CA TYR A 362 2.18 16.66 10.51
C TYR A 362 0.81 16.30 9.96
N TYR A 363 0.04 17.28 9.52
CA TYR A 363 -1.29 17.04 8.98
C TYR A 363 -1.59 17.86 7.74
N THR A 364 -2.45 17.32 6.88
CA THR A 364 -2.86 18.01 5.66
C THR A 364 -4.27 17.65 5.21
N ASN A 365 -4.96 18.60 4.57
CA ASN A 365 -6.34 18.46 4.15
C ASN A 365 -6.53 17.30 3.14
N HIS A 366 -7.53 16.44 3.39
CA HIS A 366 -7.95 15.40 2.46
C HIS A 366 -9.24 15.82 1.72
N ARG A 367 -9.16 16.07 0.41
CA ARG A 367 -10.38 16.23 -0.41
C ARG A 367 -11.17 14.92 -0.43
N LYS A 368 -12.39 14.90 0.11
CA LYS A 368 -13.32 13.74 0.05
C LYS A 368 -13.41 13.22 -1.39
N ASN A 369 -13.07 11.95 -1.62
CA ASN A 369 -13.35 11.29 -2.89
C ASN A 369 -14.87 11.05 -3.00
N LYS A 370 -15.49 11.29 -4.16
CA LYS A 370 -16.94 11.10 -4.39
C LYS A 370 -17.46 9.71 -3.98
N GLN A 371 -16.64 8.65 -4.04
CA GLN A 371 -17.00 7.30 -3.59
C GLN A 371 -17.34 7.21 -2.08
N SER A 372 -16.80 8.09 -1.25
CA SER A 372 -17.09 8.12 0.20
C SER A 372 -18.45 8.72 0.53
N GLN A 373 -19.10 9.39 -0.42
CA GLN A 373 -20.45 9.96 -0.26
C GLN A 373 -21.57 8.94 -0.48
N THR A 374 -21.25 7.72 -0.96
CA THR A 374 -22.28 6.79 -1.48
C THR A 374 -22.08 5.35 -1.02
N ALA A 375 -21.50 5.14 0.17
CA ALA A 375 -21.56 3.82 0.77
C ALA A 375 -22.96 3.63 1.36
N LEU A 376 -23.85 3.02 0.56
CA LEU A 376 -25.19 2.62 0.96
C LEU A 376 -25.16 1.15 1.38
N LYS A 377 -25.71 0.81 2.54
CA LYS A 377 -26.01 -0.58 2.91
C LYS A 377 -27.53 -0.72 2.94
N ASN A 378 -28.09 -1.51 2.02
CA ASN A 378 -29.53 -1.71 1.85
C ASN A 378 -30.34 -0.43 1.58
N GLY A 379 -29.75 0.58 0.94
CA GLY A 379 -30.44 1.85 0.63
C GLY A 379 -30.27 2.93 1.71
N ASP A 380 -29.73 2.58 2.87
CA ASP A 380 -29.41 3.52 3.94
C ASP A 380 -27.94 3.94 3.91
N SER A 381 -27.66 5.21 4.21
CA SER A 381 -26.31 5.73 4.35
C SER A 381 -25.59 5.04 5.52
N ILE A 382 -24.33 4.67 5.34
CA ILE A 382 -23.52 4.17 6.46
C ILE A 382 -23.30 5.34 7.43
N ALA A 383 -23.97 5.29 8.59
CA ALA A 383 -23.75 6.22 9.68
C ALA A 383 -22.30 6.11 10.18
N ARG A 384 -21.51 7.17 9.98
CA ARG A 384 -20.15 7.34 10.50
C ARG A 384 -20.20 8.25 11.72
N GLU A 385 -19.45 7.95 12.77
CA GLU A 385 -19.38 8.83 13.95
C GLU A 385 -18.85 10.23 13.61
N ASN A 386 -17.93 10.32 12.65
CA ASN A 386 -17.24 11.56 12.31
C ASN A 386 -17.64 12.12 10.92
N HIS A 387 -18.90 11.94 10.48
CA HIS A 387 -19.29 12.31 9.10
C HIS A 387 -19.05 13.79 8.76
N ASP A 388 -19.19 14.66 9.76
CA ASP A 388 -19.19 16.12 9.60
C ASP A 388 -17.85 16.78 9.98
N HIS A 389 -16.86 16.03 10.46
CA HIS A 389 -15.53 16.56 10.75
C HIS A 389 -14.67 16.68 9.49
N GLU A 390 -13.80 17.69 9.47
CA GLU A 390 -12.77 17.84 8.45
C GLU A 390 -11.82 16.64 8.44
N LEU A 391 -11.48 16.20 7.24
CA LEU A 391 -10.67 15.00 7.03
C LEU A 391 -9.24 15.38 6.80
N TYR A 392 -8.37 14.79 7.61
CA TYR A 392 -6.94 15.04 7.56
C TYR A 392 -6.18 13.74 7.37
N GLU A 393 -5.14 13.81 6.55
CA GLU A 393 -4.08 12.81 6.50
C GLU A 393 -2.99 13.25 7.47
N LEU A 394 -2.48 12.28 8.23
CA LEU A 394 -1.51 12.47 9.30
C LEU A 394 -0.21 11.77 8.92
N PHE A 395 0.91 12.42 9.23
CA PHE A 395 2.23 11.83 9.28
C PHE A 395 2.79 12.07 10.68
N ILE A 396 2.89 10.99 11.45
CA ILE A 396 3.19 11.02 12.88
C ILE A 396 4.56 10.40 13.07
N ILE A 397 5.47 11.07 13.77
CA ILE A 397 6.89 10.70 13.75
C ILE A 397 7.57 11.06 15.08
N ALA A 398 8.47 10.19 15.53
CA ALA A 398 9.37 10.45 16.65
C ALA A 398 10.64 9.59 16.56
N ARG A 399 11.64 9.94 17.37
CA ARG A 399 12.88 9.19 17.54
C ARG A 399 12.72 8.19 18.68
N LYS A 400 13.27 6.99 18.55
CA LYS A 400 13.39 6.06 19.69
C LYS A 400 14.41 6.57 20.69
N SER A 401 14.11 6.45 21.98
CA SER A 401 15.06 6.79 23.03
C SER A 401 16.23 5.79 23.01
N ASN A 402 17.46 6.27 23.16
CA ASN A 402 18.65 5.42 23.29
C ASN A 402 18.74 4.69 24.66
N ILE A 403 17.78 4.95 25.55
CA ILE A 403 17.71 4.36 26.87
C ILE A 403 17.20 2.93 26.71
N LYS A 404 18.09 1.94 26.94
CA LYS A 404 17.66 0.55 27.14
C LYS A 404 16.64 0.55 28.27
N LEU A 405 15.37 0.31 27.94
CA LEU A 405 14.34 0.02 28.94
C LEU A 405 14.85 -1.17 29.75
N VAL A 406 15.18 -0.93 31.01
CA VAL A 406 15.31 -2.00 32.00
C VAL A 406 13.96 -2.67 32.03
N GLU A 407 13.91 -3.97 31.76
CA GLU A 407 12.69 -4.77 31.89
C GLU A 407 12.30 -4.80 33.37
N GLU A 408 11.54 -3.82 33.84
CA GLU A 408 10.73 -4.00 35.03
C GLU A 408 9.53 -4.84 34.62
N GLN A 409 9.50 -6.08 35.15
CA GLN A 409 8.33 -6.94 35.13
C GLN A 409 7.22 -6.33 35.98
N GLU A 410 6.57 -5.28 35.49
CA GLU A 410 5.23 -4.96 35.93
C GLU A 410 4.26 -5.75 35.06
N THR A 411 3.73 -6.83 35.62
CA THR A 411 2.44 -7.39 35.21
C THR A 411 1.36 -6.34 35.43
N THR A 412 1.26 -5.39 34.51
CA THR A 412 0.16 -4.44 34.46
C THR A 412 -0.96 -5.09 33.67
N GLU A 413 -1.96 -5.61 34.39
CA GLU A 413 -3.31 -5.69 33.86
C GLU A 413 -3.68 -4.31 33.33
N THR A 414 -3.63 -4.17 32.01
CA THR A 414 -3.83 -2.89 31.32
C THR A 414 -5.32 -2.62 31.26
N ASN A 415 -5.86 -2.06 32.35
CA ASN A 415 -7.15 -1.39 32.34
C ASN A 415 -7.02 -0.11 31.50
N PHE A 416 -7.27 -0.23 30.20
CA PHE A 416 -7.45 0.89 29.28
C PHE A 416 -8.80 1.58 29.55
N GLU A 417 -8.94 2.26 30.68
CA GLU A 417 -10.01 3.26 30.87
C GLU A 417 -9.44 4.64 30.53
N ILE A 418 -9.44 4.98 29.25
CA ILE A 418 -9.20 6.35 28.78
C ILE A 418 -10.35 6.71 27.85
N ASP A 419 -11.36 7.36 28.42
CA ASP A 419 -12.37 8.10 27.67
C ASP A 419 -11.75 9.39 27.16
N MET A 420 -11.20 9.37 25.94
CA MET A 420 -10.72 10.56 25.24
C MET A 420 -11.22 10.58 23.81
N SER A 421 -12.39 11.20 23.66
CA SER A 421 -13.14 11.35 22.41
C SER A 421 -12.77 12.60 21.61
N ASP A 422 -11.59 13.19 21.79
CA ASP A 422 -11.22 14.39 21.04
C ASP A 422 -10.34 14.03 19.83
N HIS A 423 -10.97 13.96 18.66
CA HIS A 423 -10.30 13.82 17.36
C HIS A 423 -9.59 15.11 16.91
N SER A 424 -9.44 16.07 17.82
CA SER A 424 -9.02 17.43 17.51
C SER A 424 -7.50 17.53 17.35
N ILE A 425 -7.05 17.90 16.14
CA ILE A 425 -5.64 18.20 15.78
C ILE A 425 -5.18 19.56 16.40
N THR A 426 -5.98 20.18 17.26
CA THR A 426 -5.78 21.57 17.72
C THR A 426 -4.63 21.76 18.70
N ASP A 427 -3.98 20.70 19.17
CA ASP A 427 -2.81 20.84 20.04
C ASP A 427 -1.58 21.30 19.24
N LYS A 428 -1.29 22.59 19.35
CA LYS A 428 -0.17 23.25 18.67
C LYS A 428 1.20 22.90 19.26
N SER A 429 1.27 22.19 20.39
CA SER A 429 2.56 21.79 20.98
C SER A 429 3.28 20.74 20.12
N TYR A 430 2.53 19.93 19.37
CA TYR A 430 3.08 18.87 18.51
C TYR A 430 2.49 18.83 17.09
N SER A 431 1.38 19.51 16.82
CA SER A 431 0.74 19.48 15.49
C SER A 431 1.28 20.56 14.54
N ILE A 432 1.57 20.17 13.29
CA ILE A 432 2.16 21.02 12.27
C ILE A 432 1.34 20.93 10.97
N HIS A 433 0.87 22.06 10.45
CA HIS A 433 0.07 22.09 9.23
C HIS A 433 0.93 22.12 7.96
N TYR A 434 0.59 21.27 6.99
CA TYR A 434 1.19 21.27 5.65
C TYR A 434 0.21 21.82 4.59
N ASP A 435 0.60 22.93 3.95
CA ASP A 435 -0.12 23.52 2.82
C ASP A 435 0.27 22.84 1.50
N LYS A 436 -0.64 22.03 0.96
CA LYS A 436 -0.46 21.31 -0.32
C LYS A 436 -0.32 22.23 -1.53
N ILE A 437 -0.86 23.45 -1.48
CA ILE A 437 -0.83 24.37 -2.62
C ILE A 437 0.55 25.01 -2.72
N LYS A 438 1.12 25.35 -1.55
CA LYS A 438 2.42 26.02 -1.46
C LYS A 438 3.60 25.06 -1.29
N HIS A 439 3.33 23.76 -1.08
CA HIS A 439 4.34 22.78 -0.68
C HIS A 439 5.18 23.30 0.50
N SER A 440 4.50 23.81 1.52
CA SER A 440 5.14 24.49 2.64
C SER A 440 4.51 24.11 3.97
N ILE A 441 5.35 24.06 4.99
CA ILE A 441 4.93 23.85 6.38
C ILE A 441 4.66 25.21 7.01
N ALA A 442 3.46 25.39 7.56
CA ALA A 442 3.10 26.56 8.35
C ALA A 442 3.31 26.22 9.83
N ALA A 443 4.23 26.94 10.48
CA ALA A 443 4.49 26.83 11.91
C ALA A 443 3.41 27.53 12.74
#